data_AF-X0JJN6-F1
#
_entry.id   AF-X0JJN6-F1
#
_cell.length_a   1.000
_cell.length_b   1.000
_cell.length_c   1.000
_cell.angle_alpha   90.00
_cell.angle_beta   90.00
_cell.angle_gamma   90.00
#
_symmetry.space_group_name_H-M   'P 1'
#
loop_
_entity.id
_entity.type
_entity.pdbx_description
1 polymer ?
#
loop_
_entity_poly.entity_id
_entity_poly.type
_entity_poly.pdbx_seq_one_letter_code
_entity_poly.pdbx_strand_id
1 'polypeptide(L)'
;MDRCISQLATDGNNRSRQITDELASSSPNTASRSVCSPQSIDNQLSTNPASQNNLPVCIASPHVTASPATEVSFPTGQNEGGGLVLEGGSSLSAHSTLAIDFLDRVAGADRRKGYEFETRELLDSLRQIVHVTKAQSLHAGGLFSFARPSAPLRPKPATMPPIKVAAAAIRSAEDRRLITWLFLSVLLGSKSLSDICLKVYFSEDFSDAEYIILNIALYCFFRDDTPEEPEAPENYREEYKLSCQQNLETALSGLSLHIIPSHDMTLALLSGAIYAIELSQPSMAWTLVLAAYQGAHFLGYHTRKPGSSAWCDTSSNSGLLFWAIYFLEKTLCLRLGRCSTIPDFEITVPFPGGSPAMDYCRNMVKLATLAGKIYEKLYSAQALISLNKDGAFRVMTLSQELDAIHEQSQNAIVSCQ
;
A
#
# COMPACT_ATOMS: atom_id res chain seq x y z
N MET A 1 -0.45 -13.46 -9.73
CA MET A 1 -0.09 -12.06 -10.03
C MET A 1 1.21 -12.01 -10.83
N ASP A 2 2.24 -12.76 -10.42
CA ASP A 2 3.56 -12.78 -11.10
C ASP A 2 3.58 -13.31 -12.54
N ARG A 3 2.77 -14.32 -12.89
CA ARG A 3 2.74 -14.85 -14.27
C ARG A 3 2.18 -13.84 -15.29
N CYS A 4 1.17 -13.06 -14.91
CA CYS A 4 0.51 -12.11 -15.80
C CYS A 4 1.40 -10.88 -16.04
N ILE A 5 2.13 -10.42 -15.02
CA ILE A 5 3.10 -9.33 -15.14
C ILE A 5 4.36 -9.77 -15.91
N SER A 6 4.84 -11.00 -15.69
CA SER A 6 6.00 -11.55 -16.41
C SER A 6 5.72 -11.74 -17.92
N GLN A 7 4.50 -12.15 -18.29
CA GLN A 7 4.05 -12.24 -19.69
C GLN A 7 3.95 -10.87 -20.37
N LEU A 8 3.39 -9.86 -19.70
CA LEU A 8 3.32 -8.49 -20.25
C LEU A 8 4.72 -7.86 -20.42
N ALA A 9 5.67 -8.20 -19.56
CA ALA A 9 7.06 -7.74 -19.67
C ALA A 9 7.84 -8.44 -20.82
N THR A 10 7.54 -9.70 -21.12
CA THR A 10 8.18 -10.45 -22.21
C THR A 10 7.65 -10.05 -23.58
N ASP A 11 6.35 -9.81 -23.71
CA ASP A 11 5.72 -9.37 -24.98
C ASP A 11 6.15 -7.95 -25.38
N GLY A 12 6.31 -7.04 -24.41
CA GLY A 12 6.86 -5.70 -24.66
C GLY A 12 8.32 -5.68 -25.13
N ASN A 13 9.11 -6.68 -24.74
CA ASN A 13 10.53 -6.79 -25.10
C ASN A 13 10.73 -7.33 -26.53
N ASN A 14 9.89 -8.28 -26.96
CA ASN A 14 9.91 -8.79 -28.33
C ASN A 14 9.50 -7.71 -29.35
N ARG A 15 8.51 -6.87 -29.00
CA ARG A 15 8.04 -5.78 -29.86
C ARG A 15 9.05 -4.64 -30.01
N SER A 16 9.81 -4.34 -28.94
CA SER A 16 10.85 -3.31 -28.97
C SER A 16 12.06 -3.74 -29.81
N ARG A 17 12.44 -5.02 -29.76
CA ARG A 17 13.52 -5.58 -30.62
C ARG A 17 13.16 -5.57 -32.10
N GLN A 18 11.91 -5.86 -32.43
CA GLN A 18 11.42 -5.89 -33.80
C GLN A 18 11.42 -4.49 -34.45
N ILE A 19 11.10 -3.46 -33.66
CA ILE A 19 11.13 -2.04 -34.10
C ILE A 19 12.57 -1.54 -34.28
N THR A 20 13.51 -1.96 -33.43
CA THR A 20 14.93 -1.58 -33.60
C THR A 20 15.58 -2.24 -34.82
N ASP A 21 15.17 -3.45 -35.20
CA ASP A 21 15.67 -4.12 -36.40
C ASP A 21 15.07 -3.53 -37.69
N GLU A 22 13.83 -3.06 -37.66
CA GLU A 22 13.22 -2.35 -38.81
C GLU A 22 13.85 -0.96 -39.04
N LEU A 23 14.16 -0.20 -37.98
CA LEU A 23 14.81 1.11 -38.09
C LEU A 23 16.28 1.04 -38.52
N ALA A 24 16.99 -0.06 -38.26
CA ALA A 24 18.37 -0.25 -38.70
C ALA A 24 18.51 -0.55 -40.21
N SER A 25 17.40 -0.87 -40.89
CA SER A 25 17.41 -1.30 -42.30
C SER A 25 17.17 -0.20 -43.34
N SER A 26 16.90 1.05 -42.92
CA SER A 26 16.58 2.14 -43.86
C SER A 26 17.57 3.31 -43.76
N SER A 27 18.51 3.38 -44.71
CA SER A 27 19.32 4.59 -44.97
C SER A 27 18.66 5.49 -46.03
N PRO A 28 18.96 6.81 -46.04
CA PRO A 28 18.09 7.83 -46.63
C PRO A 28 18.57 8.36 -47.99
N ASN A 29 17.65 8.87 -48.81
CA ASN A 29 17.97 9.74 -49.93
C ASN A 29 17.07 11.00 -49.96
N THR A 30 17.71 12.14 -49.66
CA THR A 30 17.65 13.45 -50.35
C THR A 30 16.35 13.98 -50.97
N ALA A 31 15.91 15.17 -50.52
CA ALA A 31 15.99 16.45 -51.24
C ALA A 31 14.82 17.43 -50.95
N SER A 32 15.16 18.55 -50.32
CA SER A 32 14.87 19.95 -50.72
C SER A 32 13.44 20.38 -51.13
N ARG A 33 12.84 21.31 -50.37
CA ARG A 33 12.65 22.75 -50.75
C ARG A 33 11.74 23.54 -49.78
N SER A 34 12.34 24.59 -49.23
CA SER A 34 11.84 25.96 -48.93
C SER A 34 10.44 26.38 -49.44
N VAL A 35 9.68 27.14 -48.61
CA VAL A 35 9.31 28.58 -48.81
C VAL A 35 8.08 29.01 -47.96
N CYS A 36 8.23 30.18 -47.29
CA CYS A 36 7.26 31.22 -46.85
C CYS A 36 6.24 31.06 -45.69
N SER A 37 6.39 31.98 -44.72
CA SER A 37 5.31 32.68 -44.00
C SER A 37 4.57 33.68 -44.93
N PRO A 38 3.39 34.22 -44.53
CA PRO A 38 3.42 35.53 -43.83
C PRO A 38 2.28 35.82 -42.80
N GLN A 39 2.66 36.62 -41.80
CA GLN A 39 2.02 37.84 -41.24
C GLN A 39 0.59 37.90 -40.64
N SER A 40 0.58 38.18 -39.33
CA SER A 40 -0.08 39.27 -38.55
C SER A 40 -1.25 40.10 -39.12
N ILE A 41 -2.29 40.31 -38.28
CA ILE A 41 -3.07 41.56 -38.16
C ILE A 41 -3.36 41.86 -36.68
N ASP A 42 -3.08 43.10 -36.29
CA ASP A 42 -3.28 43.78 -35.00
C ASP A 42 -4.71 44.33 -34.77
N ASN A 43 -5.08 44.46 -33.47
CA ASN A 43 -5.73 45.61 -32.78
C ASN A 43 -6.70 45.12 -31.65
N GLN A 44 -6.47 45.37 -30.35
CA GLN A 44 -6.62 46.64 -29.58
C GLN A 44 -8.09 47.15 -29.54
N LEU A 45 -8.74 47.61 -28.47
CA LEU A 45 -8.45 47.89 -27.05
C LEU A 45 -9.81 48.22 -26.34
N SER A 46 -9.84 48.24 -24.99
CA SER A 46 -10.68 49.04 -24.03
C SER A 46 -11.30 48.19 -22.91
N THR A 47 -10.75 48.10 -21.68
CA THR A 47 -10.65 49.03 -20.52
C THR A 47 -11.92 49.25 -19.68
N ASN A 48 -12.03 48.48 -18.57
CA ASN A 48 -12.19 48.86 -17.13
C ASN A 48 -13.41 49.69 -16.62
N PRO A 49 -13.66 49.81 -15.27
CA PRO A 49 -13.41 48.93 -14.10
C PRO A 49 -14.54 48.95 -13.01
N ALA A 50 -14.24 48.39 -11.81
CA ALA A 50 -14.80 48.62 -10.45
C ALA A 50 -15.73 47.52 -9.89
N SER A 51 -15.27 46.70 -8.94
CA SER A 51 -15.20 46.90 -7.47
C SER A 51 -16.48 46.44 -6.74
N GLN A 52 -16.39 45.36 -5.93
CA GLN A 52 -16.90 45.33 -4.55
C GLN A 52 -16.67 43.97 -3.87
N ASN A 53 -16.07 44.06 -2.67
CA ASN A 53 -16.01 43.05 -1.62
C ASN A 53 -17.39 42.43 -1.34
N ASN A 54 -17.44 41.14 -1.00
CA ASN A 54 -18.27 40.62 0.08
C ASN A 54 -17.96 39.14 0.37
N LEU A 55 -17.33 38.91 1.53
CA LEU A 55 -17.31 37.64 2.26
C LEU A 55 -18.72 37.36 2.82
N PRO A 56 -19.25 36.12 2.75
CA PRO A 56 -20.34 35.71 3.63
C PRO A 56 -19.78 35.08 4.90
N VAL A 57 -19.95 35.80 6.00
CA VAL A 57 -20.03 35.25 7.35
C VAL A 57 -21.37 34.52 7.48
N CYS A 58 -21.35 33.22 7.83
CA CYS A 58 -22.52 32.48 8.34
C CYS A 58 -22.15 31.96 9.73
N ILE A 59 -22.49 32.70 10.79
CA ILE A 59 -23.70 32.54 11.62
C ILE A 59 -23.72 31.17 12.31
N ALA A 60 -23.47 31.23 13.62
CA ALA A 60 -23.54 30.13 14.58
C ALA A 60 -24.94 29.50 14.63
N SER A 61 -24.98 28.16 14.61
CA SER A 61 -26.19 27.39 14.93
C SER A 61 -26.32 27.19 16.46
N PRO A 62 -27.55 27.18 17.00
CA PRO A 62 -27.79 27.24 18.44
C PRO A 62 -27.59 25.91 19.16
N HIS A 63 -27.23 26.02 20.44
CA HIS A 63 -27.21 24.98 21.46
C HIS A 63 -28.36 23.97 21.33
N VAL A 64 -28.01 22.67 21.20
CA VAL A 64 -28.92 21.57 21.49
C VAL A 64 -28.56 21.02 22.87
N THR A 65 -29.48 21.21 23.79
CA THR A 65 -29.44 20.75 25.18
C THR A 65 -29.51 19.23 25.24
N ALA A 66 -28.52 18.58 25.84
CA ALA A 66 -28.53 17.16 26.14
C ALA A 66 -29.57 16.84 27.24
N SER A 67 -30.26 15.71 27.11
CA SER A 67 -31.04 15.08 28.19
C SER A 67 -30.76 13.58 28.20
N PRO A 68 -30.83 12.93 29.38
CA PRO A 68 -29.87 11.92 29.79
C PRO A 68 -30.21 10.52 29.29
N ALA A 69 -29.17 9.76 28.95
CA ALA A 69 -29.25 8.36 28.60
C ALA A 69 -29.58 7.50 29.84
N THR A 70 -30.51 6.57 29.65
CA THR A 70 -30.88 5.54 30.62
C THR A 70 -29.69 4.62 30.90
N GLU A 71 -29.31 4.50 32.17
CA GLU A 71 -28.27 3.59 32.65
C GLU A 71 -28.67 2.13 32.37
N VAL A 72 -27.88 1.44 31.55
CA VAL A 72 -27.90 -0.03 31.46
C VAL A 72 -26.62 -0.52 32.14
N SER A 73 -26.80 -1.14 33.30
CA SER A 73 -25.73 -1.69 34.13
C SER A 73 -25.02 -2.85 33.44
N PHE A 74 -23.71 -2.72 33.22
CA PHE A 74 -22.85 -3.85 32.83
C PHE A 74 -22.33 -4.56 34.09
N PRO A 75 -22.30 -5.91 34.12
CA PRO A 75 -21.76 -6.63 35.26
C PRO A 75 -20.24 -6.46 35.33
N THR A 76 -19.77 -6.09 36.52
CA THR A 76 -18.37 -5.99 36.90
C THR A 76 -17.69 -7.36 36.81
N GLY A 77 -17.05 -7.64 35.67
CA GLY A 77 -16.14 -8.76 35.46
C GLY A 77 -14.69 -8.33 35.72
N GLN A 78 -13.94 -9.20 36.38
CA GLN A 78 -12.63 -8.94 36.95
C GLN A 78 -11.55 -8.58 35.92
N ASN A 79 -10.58 -7.83 36.44
CA ASN A 79 -9.43 -7.25 35.79
C ASN A 79 -8.47 -8.31 35.22
N GLU A 80 -8.57 -8.63 33.92
CA GLU A 80 -7.48 -9.23 33.15
C GLU A 80 -7.02 -8.23 32.09
N GLY A 81 -5.87 -7.61 32.34
CA GLY A 81 -5.21 -6.61 31.48
C GLY A 81 -4.59 -7.20 30.21
N GLY A 82 -5.36 -7.98 29.45
CA GLY A 82 -5.02 -8.36 28.08
C GLY A 82 -5.85 -7.52 27.12
N GLY A 83 -5.31 -6.38 26.65
CA GLY A 83 -5.98 -5.57 25.63
C GLY A 83 -6.12 -6.37 24.34
N LEU A 84 -7.27 -7.03 24.15
CA LEU A 84 -7.59 -7.70 22.90
C LEU A 84 -7.68 -6.65 21.79
N VAL A 85 -6.83 -6.78 20.77
CA VAL A 85 -6.94 -5.97 19.56
C VAL A 85 -8.33 -6.19 18.97
N LEU A 86 -9.15 -5.12 18.96
CA LEU A 86 -10.47 -5.17 18.35
C LEU A 86 -10.30 -5.34 16.83
N GLU A 87 -10.64 -6.54 16.37
CA GLU A 87 -10.83 -6.87 14.97
C GLU A 87 -12.34 -6.73 14.70
N GLY A 88 -12.72 -5.87 13.76
CA GLY A 88 -14.14 -5.70 13.47
C GLY A 88 -14.66 -6.84 12.58
N GLY A 89 -15.99 -6.91 12.43
CA GLY A 89 -16.59 -7.92 11.56
C GLY A 89 -16.07 -7.79 10.14
N SER A 90 -15.51 -8.86 9.58
CA SER A 90 -15.07 -8.92 8.18
C SER A 90 -15.71 -10.09 7.45
N SER A 91 -15.62 -10.11 6.12
CA SER A 91 -16.02 -11.28 5.33
C SER A 91 -15.28 -12.54 5.79
N LEU A 92 -13.99 -12.42 6.10
CA LEU A 92 -13.17 -13.54 6.54
C LEU A 92 -13.60 -14.05 7.92
N SER A 93 -13.89 -13.15 8.86
CA SER A 93 -14.41 -13.57 10.18
C SER A 93 -15.78 -14.24 10.02
N ALA A 94 -16.67 -13.71 9.18
CA ALA A 94 -17.98 -14.29 8.91
C ALA A 94 -17.89 -15.69 8.26
N HIS A 95 -17.04 -15.86 7.24
CA HIS A 95 -16.80 -17.15 6.61
C HIS A 95 -16.11 -18.14 7.55
N SER A 96 -15.19 -17.68 8.39
CA SER A 96 -14.56 -18.50 9.43
C SER A 96 -15.60 -19.00 10.45
N THR A 97 -16.49 -18.12 10.93
CA THR A 97 -17.60 -18.52 11.81
C THR A 97 -18.52 -19.54 11.12
N LEU A 98 -18.90 -19.31 9.87
CA LEU A 98 -19.75 -20.26 9.13
C LEU A 98 -19.07 -21.63 8.94
N ALA A 99 -17.76 -21.65 8.66
CA ALA A 99 -17.00 -22.88 8.53
C ALA A 99 -16.90 -23.63 9.87
N ILE A 100 -16.69 -22.91 10.98
CA ILE A 100 -16.70 -23.46 12.33
C ILE A 100 -18.08 -24.04 12.66
N ASP A 101 -19.16 -23.30 12.41
CA ASP A 101 -20.53 -23.76 12.66
C ASP A 101 -20.88 -25.00 11.83
N PHE A 102 -20.41 -25.06 10.58
CA PHE A 102 -20.57 -26.24 9.73
C PHE A 102 -19.84 -27.45 10.30
N LEU A 103 -18.57 -27.28 10.69
CA LEU A 103 -17.77 -28.33 11.32
C LEU A 103 -18.40 -28.82 12.62
N ASP A 104 -18.90 -27.93 13.47
CA ASP A 104 -19.61 -28.27 14.71
C ASP A 104 -20.88 -29.10 14.42
N ARG A 105 -21.62 -28.77 13.34
CA ARG A 105 -22.80 -29.54 12.91
C ARG A 105 -22.44 -30.92 12.38
N VAL A 106 -21.39 -31.03 11.58
CA VAL A 106 -20.91 -32.32 11.02
C VAL A 106 -20.38 -33.21 12.14
N ALA A 107 -19.52 -32.67 13.01
CA ALA A 107 -19.01 -33.39 14.18
C ALA A 107 -20.15 -33.85 15.10
N GLY A 108 -21.18 -33.02 15.30
CA GLY A 108 -22.38 -33.39 16.06
C GLY A 108 -23.26 -34.45 15.38
N ALA A 109 -23.23 -34.56 14.05
CA ALA A 109 -23.97 -35.58 13.31
C ALA A 109 -23.25 -36.94 13.32
N ASP A 110 -21.91 -36.96 13.23
CA ASP A 110 -21.13 -38.19 13.23
C ASP A 110 -20.95 -38.78 14.63
N ARG A 111 -20.91 -37.95 15.68
CA ARG A 111 -20.94 -38.42 17.08
C ARG A 111 -22.24 -39.17 17.41
N ARG A 112 -23.36 -38.81 16.76
CA ARG A 112 -24.63 -39.54 16.85
C ARG A 112 -24.61 -40.90 16.14
N LYS A 113 -23.63 -41.13 15.25
CA LYS A 113 -23.40 -42.41 14.56
C LYS A 113 -22.31 -43.26 15.23
N GLY A 114 -21.73 -42.82 16.34
CA GLY A 114 -20.76 -43.58 17.13
C GLY A 114 -19.30 -43.42 16.69
N TYR A 115 -18.99 -42.48 15.80
CA TYR A 115 -17.62 -42.14 15.45
C TYR A 115 -17.03 -41.16 16.48
N GLU A 116 -15.88 -41.50 17.06
CA GLU A 116 -15.12 -40.62 17.94
C GLU A 116 -14.17 -39.77 17.08
N PHE A 117 -14.17 -38.45 17.24
CA PHE A 117 -13.37 -37.56 16.40
C PHE A 117 -12.63 -36.52 17.26
N GLU A 118 -11.31 -36.41 17.08
CA GLU A 118 -10.37 -35.45 17.72
C GLU A 118 -10.60 -33.97 17.33
N THR A 119 -11.68 -33.66 16.60
CA THR A 119 -11.91 -32.36 15.95
C THR A 119 -12.04 -31.24 16.96
N ARG A 120 -12.62 -31.53 18.12
CA ARG A 120 -12.91 -30.53 19.15
C ARG A 120 -11.64 -30.07 19.85
N GLU A 121 -10.75 -31.01 20.18
CA GLU A 121 -9.44 -30.67 20.76
C GLU A 121 -8.57 -29.91 19.75
N LEU A 122 -8.64 -30.27 18.47
CA LEU A 122 -7.98 -29.52 17.40
C LEU A 122 -8.55 -28.09 17.26
N LEU A 123 -9.87 -27.94 17.34
CA LEU A 123 -10.55 -26.64 17.25
C LEU A 123 -10.27 -25.75 18.46
N ASP A 124 -10.22 -26.34 19.66
CA ASP A 124 -9.84 -25.65 20.89
C ASP A 124 -8.37 -25.23 20.86
N SER A 125 -7.47 -26.09 20.33
CA SER A 125 -6.06 -25.75 20.10
C SER A 125 -5.91 -24.59 19.09
N LEU A 126 -6.66 -24.62 18.00
CA LEU A 126 -6.72 -23.52 17.01
C LEU A 126 -7.22 -22.21 17.63
N ARG A 127 -8.30 -22.27 18.44
CA ARG A 127 -8.81 -21.10 19.18
C ARG A 127 -7.75 -20.54 20.12
N GLN A 128 -7.02 -21.41 20.84
CA GLN A 128 -5.94 -20.99 21.73
C GLN A 128 -4.81 -20.30 20.97
N ILE A 129 -4.38 -20.83 19.82
CA ILE A 129 -3.36 -20.19 18.96
C ILE A 129 -3.82 -18.81 18.49
N VAL A 130 -5.08 -18.68 18.06
CA VAL A 130 -5.64 -17.38 17.64
C VAL A 130 -5.65 -16.37 18.80
N HIS A 131 -6.05 -16.80 20.01
CA HIS A 131 -6.04 -15.95 21.20
C HIS A 131 -4.63 -15.50 21.60
N VAL A 132 -3.65 -16.40 21.59
CA VAL A 132 -2.23 -16.08 21.87
C VAL A 132 -1.69 -15.09 20.84
N THR A 133 -2.02 -15.26 19.57
CA THR A 133 -1.60 -14.35 18.49
C THR A 133 -2.20 -12.96 18.64
N LYS A 134 -3.46 -12.85 19.11
CA LYS A 134 -4.11 -11.55 19.38
C LYS A 134 -3.54 -10.82 20.60
N ALA A 135 -3.04 -11.55 21.60
CA ALA A 135 -2.56 -10.98 22.85
C ALA A 135 -1.15 -10.35 22.77
N GLN A 136 -0.35 -10.68 21.76
CA GLN A 136 1.04 -10.19 21.63
C GLN A 136 1.19 -8.73 21.15
N SER A 137 0.10 -7.96 21.02
CA SER A 137 0.08 -6.71 20.24
C SER A 137 0.31 -5.39 21.02
N LEU A 138 0.48 -5.38 22.35
CA LEU A 138 0.48 -4.10 23.08
C LEU A 138 1.53 -4.04 24.21
N HIS A 139 2.60 -3.32 23.96
CA HIS A 139 3.40 -2.70 25.02
C HIS A 139 3.91 -1.32 24.59
N ALA A 140 3.40 -0.26 25.21
CA ALA A 140 3.96 1.08 25.10
C ALA A 140 3.81 1.80 26.45
N GLY A 141 4.93 2.00 27.15
CA GLY A 141 4.98 2.70 28.43
C GLY A 141 5.36 4.18 28.28
N GLY A 142 4.61 5.05 28.97
CA GLY A 142 5.09 6.29 29.59
C GLY A 142 5.30 7.53 28.71
N LEU A 143 4.24 8.30 28.47
CA LEU A 143 4.17 9.55 27.67
C LEU A 143 4.76 10.82 28.33
N PHE A 144 5.77 10.64 29.19
CA PHE A 144 6.69 11.68 29.73
C PHE A 144 6.10 12.83 30.56
N SER A 145 6.86 13.27 31.58
CA SER A 145 6.83 14.68 32.02
C SER A 145 8.21 15.24 32.42
N PHE A 146 9.25 14.40 32.59
CA PHE A 146 10.61 14.86 32.95
C PHE A 146 11.75 14.03 32.32
N ALA A 147 11.52 13.31 31.22
CA ALA A 147 12.52 12.37 30.71
C ALA A 147 13.79 13.05 30.16
N ARG A 148 14.95 12.51 30.54
CA ARG A 148 16.24 12.78 29.90
C ARG A 148 16.42 11.86 28.68
N PRO A 149 17.17 12.29 27.65
CA PRO A 149 17.33 11.55 26.41
C PRO A 149 17.96 10.18 26.66
N SER A 150 17.29 9.11 26.21
CA SER A 150 17.93 7.81 26.05
C SER A 150 18.84 7.89 24.82
N ALA A 151 20.11 7.51 24.95
CA ALA A 151 21.01 7.40 23.82
C ALA A 151 20.41 6.46 22.76
N PRO A 152 20.62 6.72 21.45
CA PRO A 152 20.14 5.80 20.43
C PRO A 152 20.89 4.48 20.62
N LEU A 153 20.20 3.46 21.15
CA LEU A 153 20.61 2.09 20.88
C LEU A 153 20.36 1.89 19.39
N ARG A 154 21.35 2.21 18.55
CA ARG A 154 21.50 1.50 17.28
C ARG A 154 22.12 0.16 17.66
N PRO A 155 21.35 -0.93 17.83
CA PRO A 155 21.92 -2.26 17.78
C PRO A 155 22.83 -2.33 16.55
N LYS A 156 24.02 -2.91 16.69
CA LYS A 156 24.93 -3.07 15.55
C LYS A 156 24.16 -3.80 14.46
N PRO A 157 23.89 -3.18 13.29
CA PRO A 157 23.24 -3.88 12.20
C PRO A 157 24.06 -5.12 11.85
N ALA A 158 23.39 -6.21 11.50
CA ALA A 158 24.03 -7.35 10.89
C ALA A 158 24.87 -6.89 9.69
N THR A 159 25.96 -7.59 9.42
CA THR A 159 26.91 -7.19 8.37
C THR A 159 26.18 -7.08 7.03
N MET A 160 26.11 -5.86 6.49
CA MET A 160 25.58 -5.62 5.15
C MET A 160 26.30 -6.55 4.15
N PRO A 161 25.60 -7.07 3.12
CA PRO A 161 26.23 -7.84 2.06
C PRO A 161 27.41 -7.07 1.45
N PRO A 162 28.43 -7.70 0.88
CA PRO A 162 29.50 -6.96 0.21
C PRO A 162 28.95 -6.05 -0.90
N ILE A 163 29.47 -4.83 -1.02
CA ILE A 163 28.95 -3.83 -1.99
C ILE A 163 28.90 -4.36 -3.43
N LYS A 164 29.88 -5.18 -3.82
CA LYS A 164 29.91 -5.80 -5.15
C LYS A 164 28.68 -6.69 -5.39
N VAL A 165 28.29 -7.46 -4.37
CA VAL A 165 27.13 -8.36 -4.40
C VAL A 165 25.83 -7.56 -4.38
N ALA A 166 25.72 -6.54 -3.51
CA ALA A 166 24.56 -5.66 -3.48
C ALA A 166 24.35 -4.92 -4.81
N ALA A 167 25.42 -4.37 -5.39
CA ALA A 167 25.37 -3.70 -6.68
C ALA A 167 25.04 -4.66 -7.83
N ALA A 168 25.54 -5.90 -7.79
CA ALA A 168 25.17 -6.93 -8.77
C ALA A 168 23.70 -7.33 -8.66
N ALA A 169 23.17 -7.46 -7.44
CA ALA A 169 21.76 -7.74 -7.19
C ALA A 169 20.86 -6.61 -7.74
N ILE A 170 21.22 -5.35 -7.48
CA ILE A 170 20.50 -4.18 -8.01
C ILE A 170 20.49 -4.18 -9.54
N ARG A 171 21.66 -4.36 -10.19
CA ARG A 171 21.74 -4.42 -11.66
C ARG A 171 20.93 -5.57 -12.24
N SER A 172 21.02 -6.76 -11.65
CA SER A 172 20.24 -7.93 -12.08
C SER A 172 18.74 -7.68 -11.95
N ALA A 173 18.30 -7.01 -10.87
CA ALA A 173 16.90 -6.64 -10.68
C ALA A 173 16.40 -5.63 -11.72
N GLU A 174 17.26 -4.68 -12.09
CA GLU A 174 17.01 -3.71 -13.17
C GLU A 174 16.87 -4.39 -14.53
N ASP A 175 17.85 -5.22 -14.91
CA ASP A 175 17.90 -5.92 -16.19
C ASP A 175 16.68 -6.83 -16.39
N ARG A 176 16.24 -7.49 -15.30
CA ARG A 176 15.07 -8.38 -15.29
C ARG A 176 13.75 -7.66 -15.11
N ARG A 177 13.78 -6.38 -14.75
CA ARG A 177 12.59 -5.60 -14.37
C ARG A 177 11.78 -6.29 -13.27
N LEU A 178 12.44 -6.73 -12.20
CA LEU A 178 11.76 -7.31 -11.03
C LEU A 178 10.72 -6.32 -10.48
N ILE A 179 9.60 -6.84 -9.96
CA ILE A 179 8.47 -6.00 -9.51
C ILE A 179 8.92 -5.00 -8.45
N THR A 180 9.75 -5.42 -7.48
CA THR A 180 10.30 -4.52 -6.45
C THR A 180 11.15 -3.40 -7.06
N TRP A 181 11.92 -3.69 -8.11
CA TRP A 181 12.68 -2.66 -8.83
C TRP A 181 11.76 -1.68 -9.57
N LEU A 182 10.76 -2.19 -10.30
CA LEU A 182 9.78 -1.34 -10.99
C LEU A 182 9.02 -0.44 -10.01
N PHE A 183 8.62 -0.98 -8.87
CA PHE A 183 7.95 -0.24 -7.80
C PHE A 183 8.83 0.88 -7.23
N LEU A 184 10.07 0.55 -6.84
CA LEU A 184 10.98 1.52 -6.24
C LEU A 184 11.46 2.57 -7.25
N SER A 185 11.77 2.19 -8.48
CA SER A 185 12.22 3.13 -9.53
C SER A 185 11.16 4.18 -9.86
N VAL A 186 9.87 3.82 -9.85
CA VAL A 186 8.78 4.78 -10.05
C VAL A 186 8.60 5.70 -8.84
N LEU A 187 8.69 5.15 -7.61
CA LEU A 187 8.34 5.90 -6.41
C LEU A 187 9.50 6.74 -5.85
N LEU A 188 10.76 6.31 -5.98
CA LEU A 188 11.93 7.10 -5.54
C LEU A 188 12.11 8.41 -6.32
N GLY A 189 11.52 8.48 -7.50
CA GLY A 189 11.51 9.66 -8.36
C GLY A 189 12.87 10.07 -8.88
N SER A 190 13.48 11.12 -8.31
CA SER A 190 14.77 11.63 -8.80
C SER A 190 15.97 10.88 -8.23
N LYS A 191 15.79 10.14 -7.14
CA LYS A 191 16.85 9.33 -6.53
C LYS A 191 16.87 7.94 -7.16
N SER A 192 18.05 7.39 -7.42
CA SER A 192 18.17 5.97 -7.79
C SER A 192 18.43 5.11 -6.56
N LEU A 193 18.03 3.83 -6.63
CA LEU A 193 18.37 2.87 -5.59
C LEU A 193 19.89 2.65 -5.49
N SER A 194 20.62 2.81 -6.61
CA SER A 194 22.08 2.76 -6.63
C SER A 194 22.72 3.89 -5.82
N ASP A 195 22.18 5.11 -5.88
CA ASP A 195 22.65 6.24 -5.07
C ASP A 195 22.42 5.99 -3.58
N ILE A 196 21.24 5.47 -3.23
CA ILE A 196 20.91 5.06 -1.86
C ILE A 196 21.88 3.98 -1.38
N CYS A 197 22.15 2.97 -2.23
CA CYS A 197 23.11 1.92 -1.92
C CYS A 197 24.49 2.49 -1.62
N LEU A 198 25.05 3.31 -2.52
CA LEU A 198 26.36 3.93 -2.29
C LEU A 198 26.37 4.78 -1.01
N LYS A 199 25.33 5.55 -0.75
CA LYS A 199 25.24 6.39 0.45
C LYS A 199 25.22 5.55 1.73
N VAL A 200 24.43 4.48 1.79
CA VAL A 200 24.35 3.61 2.97
C VAL A 200 25.67 2.87 3.24
N TYR A 201 26.42 2.51 2.19
CA TYR A 201 27.68 1.79 2.34
C TYR A 201 28.88 2.68 2.69
N PHE A 202 28.89 3.92 2.19
CA PHE A 202 30.09 4.77 2.25
C PHE A 202 29.91 6.06 3.05
N SER A 203 28.69 6.40 3.47
CA SER A 203 28.44 7.60 4.27
C SER A 203 27.93 7.26 5.66
N GLU A 204 28.21 8.13 6.64
CA GLU A 204 27.65 8.04 7.98
C GLU A 204 26.30 8.78 8.12
N ASP A 205 25.93 9.58 7.11
CA ASP A 205 24.78 10.50 7.11
C ASP A 205 23.53 9.96 6.40
N PHE A 206 23.46 8.65 6.16
CA PHE A 206 22.24 8.04 5.63
C PHE A 206 21.10 8.12 6.65
N SER A 207 19.90 8.30 6.14
CA SER A 207 18.68 8.31 6.95
C SER A 207 18.17 6.88 7.20
N ASP A 208 17.40 6.71 8.28
CA ASP A 208 16.75 5.42 8.57
C ASP A 208 15.83 4.98 7.42
N ALA A 209 15.21 5.94 6.71
CA ALA A 209 14.41 5.67 5.52
C ALA A 209 15.21 5.07 4.37
N GLU A 210 16.37 5.67 4.04
CA GLU A 210 17.30 5.17 3.01
C GLU A 210 17.79 3.76 3.37
N TYR A 211 18.10 3.52 4.66
CA TYR A 211 18.52 2.22 5.17
C TYR A 211 17.42 1.14 5.05
N ILE A 212 16.19 1.48 5.43
CA ILE A 212 15.02 0.58 5.32
C ILE A 212 14.74 0.24 3.86
N ILE A 213 14.68 1.25 2.97
CA ILE A 213 14.42 1.05 1.54
C ILE A 213 15.46 0.11 0.93
N LEU A 214 16.74 0.32 1.22
CA LEU A 214 17.81 -0.52 0.68
C LEU A 214 17.71 -1.96 1.17
N ASN A 215 17.52 -2.18 2.47
CA ASN A 215 17.44 -3.53 3.03
C ASN A 215 16.20 -4.29 2.56
N ILE A 216 15.05 -3.62 2.38
CA ILE A 216 13.88 -4.23 1.74
C ILE A 216 14.19 -4.63 0.31
N ALA A 217 14.79 -3.72 -0.47
CA ALA A 217 15.09 -3.99 -1.87
C ALA A 217 16.03 -5.20 -2.02
N LEU A 218 17.12 -5.21 -1.26
CA LEU A 218 18.10 -6.30 -1.26
C LEU A 218 17.48 -7.61 -0.75
N TYR A 219 16.68 -7.58 0.31
CA TYR A 219 15.93 -8.75 0.78
C TYR A 219 15.09 -9.36 -0.36
N CYS A 220 14.31 -8.55 -1.07
CA CYS A 220 13.53 -9.01 -2.23
C CYS A 220 14.42 -9.56 -3.35
N PHE A 221 15.52 -8.86 -3.70
CA PHE A 221 16.39 -9.29 -4.80
C PHE A 221 17.17 -10.57 -4.50
N PHE A 222 17.48 -10.83 -3.22
CA PHE A 222 18.08 -12.10 -2.83
C PHE A 222 17.04 -13.22 -2.76
N ARG A 223 15.80 -12.91 -2.36
CA ARG A 223 14.68 -13.87 -2.38
C ARG A 223 14.29 -14.31 -3.80
N ASP A 224 14.20 -13.36 -4.71
CA ASP A 224 13.75 -13.62 -6.08
C ASP A 224 14.93 -14.23 -6.86
N ASP A 225 15.01 -15.56 -6.93
CA ASP A 225 16.10 -16.38 -7.52
C ASP A 225 16.76 -15.75 -8.76
N THR A 226 17.82 -14.96 -8.55
CA THR A 226 18.70 -14.52 -9.61
C THR A 226 19.75 -15.61 -9.87
N PRO A 227 20.15 -15.88 -11.13
CA PRO A 227 21.09 -16.92 -11.48
C PRO A 227 22.38 -16.68 -10.72
N GLU A 228 22.90 -17.76 -10.18
CA GLU A 228 24.12 -17.76 -9.41
C GLU A 228 25.28 -17.32 -10.29
N GLU A 229 26.17 -16.49 -9.74
CA GLU A 229 27.48 -16.34 -10.36
C GLU A 229 28.21 -17.69 -10.25
N PRO A 230 28.85 -18.19 -11.33
CA PRO A 230 29.48 -19.51 -11.35
C PRO A 230 30.54 -19.77 -10.26
N GLU A 231 31.02 -18.70 -9.63
CA GLU A 231 32.07 -18.72 -8.59
C GLU A 231 31.54 -18.41 -7.18
N ALA A 232 30.22 -18.25 -7.00
CA ALA A 232 29.68 -17.87 -5.70
C ALA A 232 29.65 -19.07 -4.72
N PRO A 233 29.94 -18.86 -3.42
CA PRO A 233 29.86 -19.92 -2.40
C PRO A 233 28.45 -20.52 -2.32
N GLU A 234 28.31 -21.80 -1.98
CA GLU A 234 26.99 -22.39 -1.70
C GLU A 234 26.26 -21.61 -0.59
N ASN A 235 24.98 -21.31 -0.79
CA ASN A 235 24.08 -20.62 0.17
C ASN A 235 24.39 -19.15 0.51
N TYR A 236 25.35 -18.50 -0.16
CA TYR A 236 25.66 -17.07 0.09
C TYR A 236 24.43 -16.15 -0.01
N ARG A 237 23.50 -16.47 -0.93
CA ARG A 237 22.26 -15.73 -1.15
C ARG A 237 21.33 -15.79 0.06
N GLU A 238 21.17 -16.98 0.63
CA GLU A 238 20.34 -17.17 1.83
C GLU A 238 20.92 -16.42 3.02
N GLU A 239 22.24 -16.43 3.18
CA GLU A 239 22.93 -15.65 4.22
C GLU A 239 22.69 -14.14 4.04
N TYR A 240 22.85 -13.61 2.83
CA TYR A 240 22.64 -12.18 2.57
C TYR A 240 21.16 -11.78 2.64
N LYS A 241 20.25 -12.64 2.21
CA LYS A 241 18.81 -12.45 2.42
C LYS A 241 18.50 -12.32 3.91
N LEU A 242 19.02 -13.24 4.73
CA LEU A 242 18.82 -13.24 6.18
C LEU A 242 19.44 -12.00 6.84
N SER A 243 20.62 -11.58 6.42
CA SER A 243 21.25 -10.36 6.93
C SER A 243 20.42 -9.11 6.61
N CYS A 244 19.97 -8.97 5.36
CA CYS A 244 19.07 -7.87 4.96
C CYS A 244 17.75 -7.90 5.74
N GLN A 245 17.21 -9.09 5.99
CA GLN A 245 16.02 -9.27 6.81
C GLN A 245 16.23 -8.79 8.25
N GLN A 246 17.30 -9.23 8.91
CA GLN A 246 17.64 -8.82 10.27
C GLN A 246 17.83 -7.30 10.37
N ASN A 247 18.54 -6.71 9.41
CA ASN A 247 18.75 -5.27 9.34
C ASN A 247 17.44 -4.49 9.17
N LEU A 248 16.56 -4.99 8.31
CA LEU A 248 15.24 -4.41 8.09
C LEU A 248 14.37 -4.47 9.35
N GLU A 249 14.20 -5.65 9.94
CA GLU A 249 13.37 -5.84 11.15
C GLU A 249 13.92 -5.02 12.34
N THR A 250 15.25 -4.95 12.46
CA THR A 250 15.92 -4.12 13.46
C THR A 250 15.64 -2.62 13.23
N ALA A 251 15.70 -2.16 11.98
CA ALA A 251 15.43 -0.77 11.65
C ALA A 251 13.96 -0.40 11.88
N LEU A 252 13.02 -1.26 11.47
CA LEU A 252 11.58 -1.05 11.67
C LEU A 252 11.20 -1.04 13.15
N SER A 253 11.76 -1.95 13.96
CA SER A 253 11.50 -1.99 15.41
C SER A 253 12.15 -0.82 16.15
N GLY A 254 13.22 -0.23 15.60
CA GLY A 254 13.89 0.95 16.14
C GLY A 254 13.24 2.29 15.78
N LEU A 255 12.20 2.32 14.94
CA LEU A 255 11.53 3.56 14.55
C LEU A 255 10.87 4.24 15.76
N SER A 256 11.11 5.53 15.90
CA SER A 256 10.50 6.34 16.96
C SER A 256 8.99 6.50 16.71
N LEU A 257 8.21 6.60 17.79
CA LEU A 257 6.78 6.98 17.71
C LEU A 257 6.57 8.34 17.01
N HIS A 258 7.56 9.23 17.07
CA HIS A 258 7.56 10.52 16.37
C HIS A 258 8.39 10.44 15.09
N ILE A 259 7.75 10.02 14.00
CA ILE A 259 8.37 9.97 12.67
C ILE A 259 8.23 11.33 12.02
N ILE A 260 9.35 11.95 11.63
CA ILE A 260 9.34 13.18 10.82
C ILE A 260 8.92 12.82 9.38
N PRO A 261 7.81 13.35 8.86
CA PRO A 261 7.36 13.03 7.51
C PRO A 261 8.37 13.49 6.45
N SER A 262 8.82 12.56 5.63
CA SER A 262 9.56 12.83 4.39
C SER A 262 9.08 11.89 3.29
N HIS A 263 9.42 12.18 2.04
CA HIS A 263 9.07 11.30 0.93
C HIS A 263 9.66 9.90 1.13
N ASP A 264 10.97 9.84 1.42
CA ASP A 264 11.70 8.58 1.62
C ASP A 264 11.15 7.82 2.82
N MET A 265 10.87 8.49 3.93
CA MET A 265 10.28 7.84 5.12
C MET A 265 8.87 7.31 4.83
N THR A 266 8.05 8.05 4.08
CA THR A 266 6.73 7.60 3.65
C THR A 266 6.83 6.33 2.78
N LEU A 267 7.78 6.30 1.85
CA LEU A 267 8.05 5.12 1.01
C LEU A 267 8.63 3.95 1.80
N ALA A 268 9.51 4.22 2.78
CA ALA A 268 10.07 3.21 3.67
C ALA A 268 8.98 2.54 4.51
N LEU A 269 8.05 3.32 5.06
CA LEU A 269 6.91 2.81 5.82
C LEU A 269 5.94 2.00 4.95
N LEU A 270 5.63 2.48 3.75
CA LEU A 270 4.81 1.71 2.80
C LEU A 270 5.47 0.38 2.44
N SER A 271 6.76 0.41 2.10
CA SER A 271 7.54 -0.80 1.79
C SER A 271 7.58 -1.75 2.98
N GLY A 272 7.76 -1.23 4.19
CA GLY A 272 7.69 -2.00 5.44
C GLY A 272 6.32 -2.63 5.68
N ALA A 273 5.23 -1.93 5.34
CA ALA A 273 3.88 -2.46 5.43
C ALA A 273 3.66 -3.64 4.45
N ILE A 274 4.16 -3.52 3.21
CA ILE A 274 4.13 -4.60 2.22
C ILE A 274 4.92 -5.81 2.75
N TYR A 275 6.12 -5.58 3.26
CA TYR A 275 6.93 -6.62 3.89
C TYR A 275 6.23 -7.30 5.08
N ALA A 276 5.57 -6.54 5.95
CA ALA A 276 4.81 -7.09 7.06
C ALA A 276 3.63 -7.97 6.60
N ILE A 277 3.01 -7.65 5.46
CA ILE A 277 1.97 -8.51 4.85
C ILE A 277 2.59 -9.82 4.36
N GLU A 278 3.77 -9.78 3.74
CA GLU A 278 4.49 -10.99 3.30
C GLU A 278 4.81 -11.92 4.49
N LEU A 279 5.18 -11.35 5.64
CA LEU A 279 5.37 -12.10 6.89
C LEU A 279 4.07 -12.53 7.58
N SER A 280 2.91 -12.26 6.99
CA SER A 280 1.60 -12.52 7.60
C SER A 280 1.43 -11.85 8.97
N GLN A 281 1.97 -10.64 9.13
CA GLN A 281 1.85 -9.79 10.33
C GLN A 281 0.93 -8.59 10.07
N PRO A 282 -0.41 -8.80 9.98
CA PRO A 282 -1.34 -7.76 9.59
C PRO A 282 -1.42 -6.57 10.56
N SER A 283 -1.18 -6.79 11.86
CA SER A 283 -1.16 -5.70 12.85
C SER A 283 0.00 -4.73 12.61
N MET A 284 1.18 -5.25 12.28
CA MET A 284 2.34 -4.43 11.94
C MET A 284 2.12 -3.71 10.60
N ALA A 285 1.61 -4.42 9.59
CA ALA A 285 1.25 -3.83 8.30
C ALA A 285 0.27 -2.67 8.45
N TRP A 286 -0.75 -2.83 9.31
CA TRP A 286 -1.72 -1.78 9.62
C TRP A 286 -1.06 -0.55 10.26
N THR A 287 -0.21 -0.74 11.27
CA THR A 287 0.49 0.38 11.91
C THR A 287 1.38 1.13 10.92
N LEU A 288 2.14 0.41 10.10
CA LEU A 288 3.06 1.00 9.12
C LEU A 288 2.31 1.73 8.00
N VAL A 289 1.21 1.17 7.48
CA VAL A 289 0.43 1.84 6.42
C VAL A 289 -0.26 3.11 6.93
N LEU A 290 -0.74 3.12 8.19
CA LEU A 290 -1.32 4.33 8.79
C LEU A 290 -0.26 5.41 9.00
N ALA A 291 0.94 5.04 9.47
CA ALA A 291 2.05 5.98 9.60
C ALA A 291 2.48 6.54 8.23
N ALA A 292 2.51 5.70 7.18
CA ALA A 292 2.77 6.13 5.81
C ALA A 292 1.68 7.10 5.32
N TYR A 293 0.40 6.81 5.58
CA TYR A 293 -0.71 7.69 5.24
C TYR A 293 -0.60 9.05 5.93
N GLN A 294 -0.32 9.08 7.24
CA GLN A 294 -0.10 10.33 7.97
C GLN A 294 1.04 11.16 7.37
N GLY A 295 2.15 10.51 6.99
CA GLY A 295 3.26 11.17 6.32
C GLY A 295 2.87 11.74 4.95
N ALA A 296 2.22 10.93 4.11
CA ALA A 296 1.74 11.36 2.79
C ALA A 296 0.71 12.49 2.88
N HIS A 297 -0.18 12.43 3.87
CA HIS A 297 -1.19 13.45 4.13
C HIS A 297 -0.54 14.76 4.56
N PHE A 298 0.39 14.72 5.53
CA PHE A 298 1.15 15.88 5.99
C PHE A 298 1.93 16.57 4.86
N LEU A 299 2.50 15.79 3.93
CA LEU A 299 3.20 16.29 2.76
C LEU A 299 2.27 16.74 1.62
N GLY A 300 0.95 16.64 1.79
CA GLY A 300 -0.05 17.12 0.84
C GLY A 300 -0.23 16.22 -0.40
N TYR A 301 0.20 14.96 -0.37
CA TYR A 301 0.19 14.08 -1.55
C TYR A 301 -1.21 13.66 -2.03
N HIS A 302 -2.22 13.79 -1.17
CA HIS A 302 -3.63 13.60 -1.49
C HIS A 302 -4.22 14.75 -2.31
N THR A 303 -3.52 15.89 -2.39
CA THR A 303 -3.99 17.08 -3.11
C THR A 303 -3.32 17.26 -4.46
N ARG A 304 -4.02 17.93 -5.39
CA ARG A 304 -3.40 18.40 -6.63
C ARG A 304 -2.39 19.52 -6.31
N LYS A 305 -1.19 19.43 -6.88
CA LYS A 305 -0.15 20.47 -6.70
C LYS A 305 -0.61 21.83 -7.26
N PRO A 306 -0.43 22.94 -6.52
CA PRO A 306 -0.72 24.28 -7.02
C PRO A 306 0.06 24.58 -8.31
N GLY A 307 -0.59 25.10 -9.34
CA GLY A 307 0.03 25.40 -10.63
C GLY A 307 0.13 24.22 -11.61
N SER A 308 -0.31 23.02 -11.21
CA SER A 308 -0.61 21.95 -12.15
C SER A 308 -1.77 22.40 -13.06
N SER A 309 -1.55 22.36 -14.38
CA SER A 309 -2.64 22.64 -15.32
C SER A 309 -3.78 21.65 -15.10
N ALA A 310 -5.03 22.08 -15.30
CA ALA A 310 -6.19 21.19 -15.22
C ALA A 310 -6.05 19.96 -16.14
N TRP A 311 -5.22 20.08 -17.17
CA TRP A 311 -4.90 19.08 -18.20
C TRP A 311 -3.81 18.07 -17.82
N CYS A 312 -3.11 18.27 -16.70
CA CYS A 312 -2.17 17.26 -16.19
C CYS A 312 -2.99 16.17 -15.49
N ASP A 313 -3.38 15.16 -16.28
CA ASP A 313 -4.28 14.08 -15.88
C ASP A 313 -3.55 12.88 -15.24
N THR A 314 -2.23 12.96 -15.08
CA THR A 314 -1.40 11.87 -14.55
C THR A 314 -0.81 12.22 -13.19
N SER A 315 -0.89 11.28 -12.24
CA SER A 315 -0.29 11.47 -10.91
C SER A 315 1.23 11.65 -10.98
N SER A 316 1.76 12.64 -10.26
CA SER A 316 3.20 12.70 -9.93
C SER A 316 3.62 11.52 -9.04
N ASN A 317 4.92 11.24 -8.91
CA ASN A 317 5.43 10.15 -8.06
C ASN A 317 4.94 10.23 -6.60
N SER A 318 4.83 11.45 -6.06
CA SER A 318 4.22 11.68 -4.74
C SER A 318 2.75 11.26 -4.70
N GLY A 319 2.00 11.55 -5.77
CA GLY A 319 0.60 11.12 -5.91
C GLY A 319 0.46 9.61 -6.13
N LEU A 320 1.38 9.00 -6.87
CA LEU A 320 1.44 7.53 -7.02
C LEU A 320 1.72 6.85 -5.68
N LEU A 321 2.64 7.41 -4.87
CA LEU A 321 2.91 6.94 -3.52
C LEU A 321 1.65 7.03 -2.65
N PHE A 322 0.92 8.14 -2.72
CA PHE A 322 -0.39 8.26 -2.05
C PHE A 322 -1.39 7.19 -2.51
N TRP A 323 -1.52 6.96 -3.82
CA TRP A 323 -2.44 5.95 -4.35
C TRP A 323 -2.06 4.51 -3.96
N ALA A 324 -0.75 4.21 -3.83
CA ALA A 324 -0.28 2.93 -3.33
C ALA A 324 -0.63 2.73 -1.85
N ILE A 325 -0.48 3.78 -1.02
CA ILE A 325 -0.91 3.77 0.38
C ILE A 325 -2.43 3.60 0.48
N TYR A 326 -3.19 4.37 -0.30
CA TYR A 326 -4.66 4.29 -0.37
C TYR A 326 -5.13 2.88 -0.73
N PHE A 327 -4.51 2.27 -1.74
CA PHE A 327 -4.81 0.90 -2.14
C PHE A 327 -4.56 -0.09 -1.00
N LEU A 328 -3.39 0.00 -0.36
CA LEU A 328 -3.01 -0.93 0.69
C LEU A 328 -3.87 -0.77 1.94
N GLU A 329 -4.17 0.46 2.34
CA GLU A 329 -5.00 0.76 3.52
C GLU A 329 -6.41 0.22 3.34
N LYS A 330 -7.10 0.52 2.23
CA LYS A 330 -8.49 0.07 2.05
C LYS A 330 -8.62 -1.43 1.91
N THR A 331 -7.64 -2.09 1.27
CA THR A 331 -7.64 -3.54 1.18
C THR A 331 -7.38 -4.19 2.55
N LEU A 332 -6.53 -3.60 3.39
CA LEU A 332 -6.34 -4.03 4.78
C LEU A 332 -7.58 -3.79 5.63
N CYS A 333 -8.26 -2.64 5.50
CA CYS A 333 -9.51 -2.34 6.19
C CYS A 333 -10.56 -3.42 5.98
N LEU A 334 -10.80 -3.82 4.72
CA LEU A 334 -11.76 -4.89 4.42
C LEU A 334 -11.33 -6.23 5.05
N ARG A 335 -10.04 -6.56 5.01
CA ARG A 335 -9.52 -7.82 5.58
C ARG A 335 -9.63 -7.87 7.10
N LEU A 336 -9.29 -6.77 7.76
CA LEU A 336 -9.26 -6.64 9.23
C LEU A 336 -10.62 -6.23 9.83
N GLY A 337 -11.62 -6.03 8.98
CA GLY A 337 -12.95 -5.58 9.40
C GLY A 337 -12.91 -4.19 10.03
N ARG A 338 -12.08 -3.29 9.54
CA ARG A 338 -11.93 -1.91 10.05
C ARG A 338 -12.44 -0.89 9.03
N CYS A 339 -12.90 0.25 9.54
CA CYS A 339 -13.21 1.40 8.68
C CYS A 339 -11.92 2.00 8.12
N SER A 340 -12.00 2.56 6.91
CA SER A 340 -10.90 3.33 6.35
C SER A 340 -10.74 4.64 7.13
N THR A 341 -9.49 5.02 7.34
CA THR A 341 -9.10 6.29 7.95
C THR A 341 -8.93 7.40 6.91
N ILE A 342 -8.99 7.06 5.62
CA ILE A 342 -8.76 8.00 4.52
C ILE A 342 -10.12 8.58 4.05
N PRO A 343 -10.35 9.89 4.19
CA PRO A 343 -11.57 10.53 3.74
C PRO A 343 -11.54 10.79 2.23
N ASP A 344 -12.35 10.05 1.46
CA ASP A 344 -12.38 10.15 -0.01
C ASP A 344 -12.73 11.56 -0.52
N PHE A 345 -13.48 12.34 0.26
CA PHE A 345 -13.92 13.68 -0.12
C PHE A 345 -12.81 14.75 -0.07
N GLU A 346 -11.65 14.46 0.54
CA GLU A 346 -10.51 15.38 0.59
C GLU A 346 -9.50 15.13 -0.55
N ILE A 347 -9.68 14.04 -1.30
CA ILE A 347 -8.74 13.60 -2.33
C ILE A 347 -8.97 14.39 -3.62
N THR A 348 -7.95 15.14 -4.05
CA THR A 348 -7.97 15.91 -5.31
C THR A 348 -6.83 15.56 -6.26
N VAL A 349 -5.88 14.73 -5.83
CA VAL A 349 -4.80 14.20 -6.68
C VAL A 349 -5.40 13.40 -7.86
N PRO A 350 -4.95 13.62 -9.11
CA PRO A 350 -5.45 12.84 -10.24
C PRO A 350 -5.09 11.37 -10.08
N PHE A 351 -5.94 10.49 -10.60
CA PHE A 351 -5.67 9.05 -10.67
C PHE A 351 -4.40 8.75 -11.50
N PRO A 352 -3.73 7.60 -11.26
CA PRO A 352 -2.62 7.14 -12.09
C PRO A 352 -3.09 6.98 -13.55
N GLY A 353 -2.27 7.35 -14.53
CA GLY A 353 -2.61 7.20 -15.94
C GLY A 353 -1.46 7.50 -16.91
N GLY A 354 -1.74 7.39 -18.20
CA GLY A 354 -0.82 7.78 -19.28
C GLY A 354 0.05 6.64 -19.82
N SER A 355 -0.04 5.44 -19.25
CA SER A 355 0.58 4.23 -19.78
C SER A 355 -0.21 2.99 -19.33
N PRO A 356 -0.09 1.85 -20.03
CA PRO A 356 -0.72 0.59 -19.63
C PRO A 356 -0.50 0.20 -18.18
N ALA A 357 0.74 0.35 -17.69
CA ALA A 357 1.08 0.05 -16.29
C ALA A 357 0.36 0.97 -15.31
N MET A 358 0.24 2.27 -15.63
CA MET A 358 -0.47 3.22 -14.79
C MET A 358 -1.99 3.03 -14.85
N ASP A 359 -2.54 2.62 -15.98
CA ASP A 359 -3.97 2.28 -16.09
C ASP A 359 -4.31 1.00 -15.32
N TYR A 360 -3.39 0.05 -15.23
CA TYR A 360 -3.49 -1.04 -14.27
C TYR A 360 -3.53 -0.52 -12.82
N CYS A 361 -2.60 0.36 -12.42
CA CYS A 361 -2.62 0.99 -11.10
C CYS A 361 -3.94 1.74 -10.83
N ARG A 362 -4.48 2.45 -11.82
CA ARG A 362 -5.81 3.11 -11.73
C ARG A 362 -6.91 2.11 -11.40
N ASN A 363 -6.95 0.96 -12.06
CA ASN A 363 -7.94 -0.07 -11.79
C ASN A 363 -7.76 -0.67 -10.39
N MET A 364 -6.53 -0.84 -9.92
CA MET A 364 -6.25 -1.26 -8.54
C MET A 364 -6.79 -0.25 -7.52
N VAL A 365 -6.61 1.05 -7.75
CA VAL A 365 -7.20 2.10 -6.89
C VAL A 365 -8.73 2.02 -6.89
N LYS A 366 -9.38 1.86 -8.06
CA LYS A 366 -10.84 1.69 -8.14
C LYS A 366 -11.32 0.47 -7.35
N LEU A 367 -10.60 -0.64 -7.45
CA LEU A 367 -10.89 -1.85 -6.69
C LEU A 367 -10.75 -1.63 -5.17
N ALA A 368 -9.74 -0.89 -4.73
CA ALA A 368 -9.59 -0.49 -3.33
C ALA A 368 -10.72 0.42 -2.84
N THR A 369 -11.16 1.37 -3.66
CA THR A 369 -12.35 2.18 -3.36
C THR A 369 -13.58 1.30 -3.18
N LEU A 370 -13.78 0.32 -4.06
CA LEU A 370 -14.86 -0.66 -3.93
C LEU A 370 -14.72 -1.49 -2.65
N ALA A 371 -13.50 -1.93 -2.29
CA ALA A 371 -13.24 -2.65 -1.05
C ALA A 371 -13.65 -1.84 0.21
N GLY A 372 -13.38 -0.53 0.21
CA GLY A 372 -13.86 0.39 1.25
C GLY A 372 -15.39 0.43 1.32
N LYS A 373 -16.07 0.61 0.17
CA LYS A 373 -17.53 0.59 0.09
C LYS A 373 -18.15 -0.74 0.55
N ILE A 374 -17.52 -1.86 0.21
CA ILE A 374 -17.94 -3.20 0.65
C ILE A 374 -17.94 -3.24 2.18
N TYR A 375 -16.84 -2.80 2.80
CA TYR A 375 -16.78 -2.73 4.26
C TYR A 375 -17.88 -1.84 4.82
N GLU A 376 -17.98 -0.60 4.35
CA GLU A 376 -18.96 0.37 4.84
C GLU A 376 -20.40 -0.10 4.73
N LYS A 377 -20.78 -0.70 3.58
CA LYS A 377 -22.16 -1.06 3.26
C LYS A 377 -22.59 -2.44 3.76
N LEU A 378 -21.65 -3.36 3.99
CA LEU A 378 -21.95 -4.75 4.37
C LEU A 378 -21.41 -5.16 5.75
N TYR A 379 -20.29 -4.57 6.20
CA TYR A 379 -19.56 -5.06 7.38
C TYR A 379 -19.40 -4.05 8.52
N SER A 380 -19.64 -2.77 8.26
CA SER A 380 -19.65 -1.75 9.31
C SER A 380 -20.74 -2.06 10.36
N ALA A 381 -20.55 -1.59 11.59
CA ALA A 381 -21.54 -1.77 12.66
C ALA A 381 -22.95 -1.29 12.23
N GLN A 382 -23.01 -0.16 11.52
CA GLN A 382 -24.27 0.39 11.01
C GLN A 382 -24.86 -0.46 9.86
N ALA A 383 -24.01 -1.01 8.99
CA ALA A 383 -24.44 -1.90 7.92
C ALA A 383 -25.07 -3.18 8.47
N LEU A 384 -24.45 -3.79 9.49
CA LEU A 384 -24.95 -5.03 10.10
C LEU A 384 -26.34 -4.85 10.74
N ILE A 385 -26.60 -3.69 11.35
CA ILE A 385 -27.93 -3.36 11.91
C ILE A 385 -28.99 -3.24 10.80
N SER A 386 -28.61 -2.72 9.63
CA SER A 386 -29.53 -2.42 8.53
C SER A 386 -29.61 -3.49 7.44
N LEU A 387 -28.83 -4.59 7.57
CA LEU A 387 -28.66 -5.59 6.52
C LEU A 387 -29.95 -6.33 6.16
N ASN A 388 -30.82 -6.58 7.14
CA ASN A 388 -32.08 -7.32 6.93
C ASN A 388 -33.11 -6.59 6.06
N LYS A 389 -32.95 -5.27 5.84
CA LYS A 389 -33.92 -4.48 5.06
C LYS A 389 -33.47 -4.30 3.59
N ASP A 390 -32.20 -3.96 3.38
CA ASP A 390 -31.68 -3.56 2.06
C ASP A 390 -30.49 -4.41 1.57
N GLY A 391 -30.15 -5.51 2.26
CA GLY A 391 -28.91 -6.26 2.01
C GLY A 391 -28.76 -6.76 0.58
N ALA A 392 -29.81 -7.34 0.01
CA ALA A 392 -29.78 -7.87 -1.37
C ALA A 392 -29.50 -6.77 -2.41
N PHE A 393 -30.12 -5.60 -2.25
CA PHE A 393 -29.92 -4.45 -3.14
C PHE A 393 -28.49 -3.90 -3.05
N ARG A 394 -27.94 -3.80 -1.83
CA ARG A 394 -26.55 -3.35 -1.61
C ARG A 394 -25.54 -4.31 -2.25
N VAL A 395 -25.72 -5.61 -2.05
CA VAL A 395 -24.85 -6.64 -2.65
C VAL A 395 -24.92 -6.58 -4.17
N MET A 396 -26.13 -6.47 -4.75
CA MET A 396 -26.30 -6.36 -6.20
C MET A 396 -25.60 -5.14 -6.79
N THR A 397 -25.73 -3.98 -6.12
CA THR A 397 -25.06 -2.73 -6.55
C THR A 397 -23.54 -2.89 -6.52
N LEU A 398 -22.99 -3.46 -5.45
CA LEU A 398 -21.55 -3.69 -5.31
C LEU A 398 -21.02 -4.72 -6.33
N SER A 399 -21.82 -5.76 -6.64
CA SER A 399 -21.49 -6.74 -7.68
C SER A 399 -21.40 -6.10 -9.06
N GLN A 400 -22.35 -5.23 -9.41
CA GLN A 400 -22.33 -4.51 -10.69
C GLN A 400 -21.10 -3.59 -10.81
N GLU A 401 -20.73 -2.90 -9.72
CA GLU A 401 -19.49 -2.11 -9.69
C GLU A 401 -18.24 -2.99 -9.89
N LEU A 402 -18.21 -4.19 -9.30
CA LEU A 402 -17.10 -5.14 -9.49
C LEU A 402 -17.01 -5.63 -10.93
N ASP A 403 -18.14 -6.01 -11.53
CA ASP A 403 -18.22 -6.50 -12.91
C ASP A 403 -17.74 -5.43 -13.89
N ALA A 404 -18.12 -4.17 -13.68
CA ALA A 404 -17.67 -3.04 -14.50
C ALA A 404 -16.14 -2.82 -14.41
N ILE A 405 -15.56 -2.93 -13.19
CA ILE A 405 -14.10 -2.84 -13.01
C ILE A 405 -13.39 -4.03 -13.69
N HIS A 406 -13.99 -5.22 -13.61
CA HIS A 406 -13.45 -6.42 -14.24
C HIS A 406 -13.41 -6.29 -15.77
N GLU A 407 -14.52 -5.88 -16.38
CA GLU A 407 -14.62 -5.66 -17.83
C GLU A 407 -13.61 -4.59 -18.29
N GLN A 408 -13.52 -3.47 -17.58
CA GLN A 408 -12.53 -2.43 -17.87
C GLN A 408 -11.09 -2.95 -17.80
N SER A 409 -10.80 -3.82 -16.85
CA SER A 409 -9.47 -4.42 -16.69
C SER A 409 -9.15 -5.40 -17.82
N GLN A 410 -10.13 -6.21 -18.26
CA GLN A 410 -9.97 -7.11 -19.41
C GLN A 410 -9.73 -6.34 -20.71
N ASN A 411 -10.51 -5.29 -20.96
CA ASN A 411 -10.36 -4.46 -22.16
C ASN A 411 -8.99 -3.78 -22.21
N ALA A 412 -8.46 -3.33 -21.06
CA ALA A 412 -7.12 -2.78 -20.97
C ALA A 412 -6.03 -3.80 -21.34
N ILE A 413 -6.16 -5.06 -20.89
CA ILE A 413 -5.22 -6.14 -21.22
C ILE A 413 -5.24 -6.44 -22.73
N VAL A 414 -6.43 -6.56 -23.33
CA VAL A 414 -6.57 -6.84 -24.77
C VAL A 414 -6.01 -5.69 -25.61
N SER A 415 -6.19 -4.44 -25.20
CA SER A 415 -5.63 -3.28 -25.92
C SER A 415 -4.10 -3.16 -25.86
N CYS A 416 -3.43 -3.92 -24.99
CA CYS A 416 -1.98 -3.92 -24.85
C CYS A 416 -1.28 -5.03 -25.66
N GLN A 417 -2.04 -5.98 -26.20
CA GLN A 417 -1.57 -6.98 -27.18
C GLN A 417 -1.57 -6.32 -28.56
#